data_AF-A0A945URM4-F1
#
_entry.id   AF-A0A945URM4-F1
#
_cell.length_a   1.000
_cell.length_b   1.000
_cell.length_c   1.000
_cell.angle_alpha   90.00
_cell.angle_beta   90.00
_cell.angle_gamma   90.00
#
_symmetry.space_group_name_H-M   'P 1'
#
loop_
_entity.id
_entity.type
_entity.pdbx_description
1 polymer ?
#
loop_
_entity_poly.entity_id
_entity_poly.type
_entity_poly.pdbx_seq_one_letter_code
_entity_poly.pdbx_strand_id
1 'polypeptide(L)'
;MFTNISCYKFAHLSDLKTLKAELLATCKERELKGTILLANEGINLFIAGPRAAIDEVVAIIRAIPGLEGLAPKYSESDHQPFNRMLVRLKKEIIAFGVEGIDPSTRTSPKLKAAELKQWLDDGKPVTLLDTRNDYEVKLGTFKDAVPAGIDSFRDFPDAVAKLPEDLKDQPVVMFCTGGIRCEKAGPYMEREGFKEIYQLDGGILKYFEEVGADHYNGECFVFDQRVGVDPALRESESTQCFQCQTPLTAEEQEHPHYQPPHSCPHCYVPDAEKERQALAARQAKLDALVDPLPGSVPYDNRRPFTVPGEHDGATFGDALAAVFSHLTREHWQGIVDAQRMVDSTDQFVTLDRIVRAGEYYAQLQPALTEPAVNAGIRLIYEDEAIVVLSKPAPLPMHPGGRFKRNTLDYFLTQIYSPHHPRPAHRLDANTSGLVVCSRTRRIAGQLQLQFTEGKVKKTYLARVHGKPAEETFICETPIGTAVGPSGNRALDPIKGRAARTEFKLLSYQETDDTSLLEVKPITGRTHQIRLHLQSLGLPIVGDPIYGDKPAKPGDPATLPVSAPPMCLHCLELSFILPQSVELVSFRDEHPVWSIGL
;
A
#
# COMPACT_ATOMS: atom_id res chain seq x y z
N MET A 1 -38.82 23.67 7.42
CA MET A 1 -38.43 23.33 8.80
C MET A 1 -38.81 21.88 9.05
N PHE A 2 -37.84 21.08 9.45
CA PHE A 2 -37.96 19.67 9.78
C PHE A 2 -37.73 19.48 11.27
N THR A 3 -38.58 18.68 11.89
CA THR A 3 -38.43 18.30 13.29
C THR A 3 -37.61 17.03 13.37
N ASN A 4 -36.54 17.07 14.14
CA ASN A 4 -35.64 15.96 14.42
C ASN A 4 -35.94 15.43 15.82
N ILE A 5 -36.00 14.10 15.94
CA ILE A 5 -36.08 13.46 17.25
C ILE A 5 -34.95 12.47 17.47
N SER A 6 -34.49 12.42 18.72
CA SER A 6 -33.64 11.35 19.25
C SER A 6 -34.28 10.77 20.51
N CYS A 7 -34.43 9.46 20.55
CA CYS A 7 -34.81 8.75 21.78
C CYS A 7 -34.47 7.27 21.73
N TYR A 8 -34.49 6.68 22.91
CA TYR A 8 -34.36 5.26 23.10
C TYR A 8 -35.28 4.82 24.23
N LYS A 9 -35.54 3.51 24.28
CA LYS A 9 -36.22 2.86 25.40
C LYS A 9 -35.77 1.41 25.46
N PHE A 10 -35.26 1.02 26.63
CA PHE A 10 -35.02 -0.38 26.95
C PHE A 10 -36.34 -1.04 27.33
N ALA A 11 -36.66 -2.14 26.66
CA ALA A 11 -37.85 -2.95 26.86
C ALA A 11 -37.63 -4.31 26.17
N HIS A 12 -38.15 -5.39 26.75
CA HIS A 12 -38.06 -6.70 26.11
C HIS A 12 -38.99 -6.77 24.90
N LEU A 13 -38.43 -6.73 23.69
CA LEU A 13 -39.18 -6.76 22.45
C LEU A 13 -39.09 -8.14 21.78
N SER A 14 -40.23 -8.64 21.29
CA SER A 14 -40.34 -9.85 20.46
C SER A 14 -40.72 -9.51 19.02
N ASP A 15 -40.71 -10.51 18.13
CA ASP A 15 -41.19 -10.39 16.74
C ASP A 15 -40.59 -9.23 15.94
N LEU A 16 -39.32 -8.92 16.19
CA LEU A 16 -38.63 -7.75 15.64
C LEU A 16 -38.69 -7.66 14.11
N LYS A 17 -38.78 -8.79 13.41
CA LYS A 17 -38.92 -8.82 11.94
C LYS A 17 -40.21 -8.15 11.47
N THR A 18 -41.31 -8.43 12.15
CA THR A 18 -42.63 -7.83 11.86
C THR A 18 -42.61 -6.36 12.22
N LEU A 19 -42.17 -6.04 13.44
CA LEU A 19 -42.07 -4.66 13.92
C LEU A 19 -41.18 -3.79 13.01
N LYS A 20 -40.06 -4.34 12.51
CA LYS A 20 -39.21 -3.67 11.53
C LYS A 20 -39.96 -3.33 10.25
N ALA A 21 -40.74 -4.26 9.72
CA ALA A 21 -41.47 -4.07 8.47
C ALA A 21 -42.54 -2.98 8.62
N GLU A 22 -43.30 -3.05 9.72
CA GLU A 22 -44.34 -2.07 10.05
C GLU A 22 -43.77 -0.67 10.24
N LEU A 23 -42.78 -0.50 11.12
CA LEU A 23 -42.17 0.82 11.37
C LEU A 23 -41.53 1.39 10.09
N LEU A 24 -40.89 0.56 9.27
CA LEU A 24 -40.30 1.03 8.01
C LEU A 24 -41.37 1.52 7.03
N ALA A 25 -42.49 0.80 6.90
CA ALA A 25 -43.61 1.21 6.06
C ALA A 25 -44.24 2.51 6.59
N THR A 26 -44.57 2.56 7.87
CA THR A 26 -45.17 3.72 8.54
C THR A 26 -44.33 4.98 8.39
N CYS A 27 -43.00 4.88 8.60
CA CYS A 27 -42.10 6.02 8.44
C CYS A 27 -41.98 6.46 6.98
N LYS A 28 -41.94 5.52 6.02
CA LYS A 28 -41.84 5.85 4.58
C LYS A 28 -43.10 6.52 4.05
N GLU A 29 -44.28 6.04 4.43
CA GLU A 29 -45.57 6.62 4.05
C GLU A 29 -45.70 8.09 4.52
N ARG A 30 -44.99 8.43 5.61
CA ARG A 30 -44.96 9.75 6.21
C ARG A 30 -43.74 10.59 5.82
N GLU A 31 -42.98 10.11 4.83
CA GLU A 31 -41.78 10.78 4.31
C GLU A 31 -40.71 11.08 5.37
N LEU A 32 -40.70 10.31 6.47
CA LEU A 32 -39.67 10.41 7.49
C LEU A 32 -38.36 9.79 6.96
N LYS A 33 -37.23 10.34 7.39
CA LYS A 33 -35.90 9.79 7.15
C LYS A 33 -35.14 9.66 8.46
N GLY A 34 -34.11 8.84 8.47
CA GLY A 34 -33.35 8.53 9.69
C GLY A 34 -33.18 7.04 9.92
N THR A 35 -32.88 6.67 11.16
CA THR A 35 -32.60 5.30 11.55
C THR A 35 -33.36 4.92 12.81
N ILE A 36 -34.04 3.77 12.77
CA ILE A 36 -34.54 3.06 13.95
C ILE A 36 -33.74 1.77 14.11
N LEU A 37 -33.19 1.55 15.30
CA LEU A 37 -32.53 0.32 15.71
C LEU A 37 -33.47 -0.46 16.62
N LEU A 38 -33.65 -1.74 16.31
CA LEU A 38 -34.43 -2.68 17.11
C LEU A 38 -33.53 -3.82 17.56
N ALA A 39 -33.59 -4.14 18.84
CA ALA A 39 -32.99 -5.35 19.41
C ALA A 39 -33.98 -5.95 20.42
N ASN A 40 -33.72 -7.17 20.88
CA ASN A 40 -34.57 -7.77 21.91
C ASN A 40 -34.57 -6.93 23.19
N GLU A 41 -33.51 -6.16 23.44
CA GLU A 41 -33.37 -5.25 24.59
C GLU A 41 -34.08 -3.89 24.42
N GLY A 42 -34.63 -3.56 23.24
CA GLY A 42 -35.43 -2.34 23.08
C GLY A 42 -35.31 -1.64 21.72
N ILE A 43 -35.51 -0.32 21.75
CA ILE A 43 -35.51 0.57 20.57
C ILE A 43 -34.59 1.77 20.77
N ASN A 44 -33.91 2.20 19.71
CA ASN A 44 -33.16 3.47 19.65
C ASN A 44 -33.38 4.11 18.28
N LEU A 45 -33.75 5.39 18.24
CA LEU A 45 -34.12 6.06 17.00
C LEU A 45 -33.62 7.50 16.91
N PHE A 46 -33.24 7.86 15.69
CA PHE A 46 -32.91 9.20 15.24
C PHE A 46 -33.63 9.41 13.91
N ILE A 47 -34.73 10.15 13.92
CA ILE A 47 -35.56 10.36 12.73
C ILE A 47 -35.95 11.82 12.60
N ALA A 48 -36.17 12.26 11.37
CA ALA A 48 -36.57 13.62 11.08
C ALA A 48 -37.60 13.69 9.95
N GLY A 49 -38.45 14.72 10.01
CA GLY A 49 -39.53 14.92 9.06
C GLY A 49 -40.49 16.03 9.49
N PRO A 50 -41.66 16.14 8.84
CA PRO A 50 -42.71 17.05 9.25
C PRO A 50 -43.17 16.76 10.70
N ARG A 51 -43.41 17.80 11.50
CA ARG A 51 -43.80 17.67 12.92
C ARG A 51 -44.98 16.72 13.15
N ALA A 52 -46.05 16.87 12.36
CA ALA A 52 -47.24 16.02 12.46
C ALA A 52 -46.90 14.53 12.23
N ALA A 53 -46.04 14.24 11.25
CA ALA A 53 -45.59 12.88 10.95
C ALA A 53 -44.74 12.28 12.09
N ILE A 54 -43.89 13.09 12.72
CA ILE A 54 -43.13 12.70 13.91
C ILE A 54 -44.06 12.34 15.06
N ASP A 55 -45.02 13.22 15.38
CA ASP A 55 -45.94 13.01 16.50
C ASP A 55 -46.82 11.75 16.30
N GLU A 56 -47.25 11.48 15.06
CA GLU A 56 -47.94 10.23 14.71
C GLU A 56 -47.07 8.99 14.93
N VAL A 57 -45.82 8.98 14.44
CA VAL A 57 -44.92 7.82 14.60
C VAL A 57 -44.57 7.60 16.06
N VAL A 58 -44.37 8.66 16.84
CA VAL A 58 -44.16 8.55 18.29
C VAL A 58 -45.37 7.92 18.98
N ALA A 59 -46.58 8.31 18.60
CA ALA A 59 -47.81 7.72 19.14
C ALA A 59 -47.92 6.22 18.80
N ILE A 60 -47.59 5.84 17.55
CA ILE A 60 -47.56 4.43 17.11
C ILE A 60 -46.53 3.63 17.92
N ILE A 61 -45.33 4.16 18.12
CA ILE A 61 -44.30 3.46 18.90
C ILE A 61 -44.72 3.32 20.36
N ARG A 62 -45.33 4.35 20.96
CA ARG A 62 -45.84 4.29 22.34
C ARG A 62 -46.98 3.30 22.54
N ALA A 63 -47.68 2.89 21.48
CA ALA A 63 -48.71 1.85 21.55
C ALA A 63 -48.12 0.43 21.64
N ILE A 64 -46.82 0.25 21.41
CA ILE A 64 -46.15 -1.03 21.51
C ILE A 64 -45.90 -1.35 23.00
N PRO A 65 -46.27 -2.55 23.50
CA PRO A 65 -46.05 -2.93 24.89
C PRO A 65 -44.60 -2.74 25.35
N GLY A 66 -44.42 -2.04 26.47
CA GLY A 66 -43.11 -1.71 27.05
C GLY A 66 -42.48 -0.41 26.54
N LEU A 67 -43.06 0.22 25.51
CA LEU A 67 -42.57 1.47 24.90
C LEU A 67 -43.45 2.69 25.21
N GLU A 68 -44.44 2.57 26.10
CA GLU A 68 -45.41 3.61 26.45
C GLU A 68 -44.72 4.89 26.96
N GLY A 69 -43.63 4.70 27.70
CA GLY A 69 -42.81 5.77 28.28
C GLY A 69 -41.72 6.33 27.36
N LEU A 70 -41.75 6.07 26.05
CA LEU A 70 -40.78 6.65 25.11
C LEU A 70 -40.86 8.19 25.17
N ALA A 71 -39.72 8.84 25.42
CA ALA A 71 -39.61 10.30 25.56
C ALA A 71 -38.65 10.87 24.49
N PRO A 72 -39.17 11.32 23.33
CA PRO A 72 -38.39 12.00 22.30
C PRO A 72 -37.83 13.33 22.77
N LYS A 73 -36.59 13.60 22.40
CA LYS A 73 -35.98 14.94 22.47
C LYS A 73 -36.09 15.58 21.10
N TYR A 74 -36.45 16.86 21.07
CA TYR A 74 -36.77 17.58 19.85
C TYR A 74 -35.68 18.59 19.50
N SER A 75 -35.39 18.74 18.21
CA SER A 75 -34.58 19.83 17.66
C SER A 75 -35.06 20.14 16.24
N GLU A 76 -34.90 21.39 15.80
CA GLU A 76 -35.37 21.82 14.47
C GLU A 76 -34.19 21.98 13.50
N SER A 77 -34.43 21.75 12.21
CA SER A 77 -33.47 22.00 11.14
C SER A 77 -34.15 22.55 9.89
N ASP A 78 -33.43 23.33 9.09
CA ASP A 78 -33.97 23.91 7.86
C ASP A 78 -34.03 22.92 6.70
N HIS A 79 -33.21 21.88 6.77
CA HIS A 79 -33.15 20.78 5.82
C HIS A 79 -33.35 19.42 6.52
N GLN A 80 -33.56 18.37 5.73
CA GLN A 80 -33.75 17.00 6.20
C GLN A 80 -32.38 16.31 6.35
N PRO A 81 -31.87 16.06 7.58
CA PRO A 81 -30.45 15.71 7.80
C PRO A 81 -30.13 14.23 7.60
N PHE A 82 -31.03 13.49 6.94
CA PHE A 82 -30.85 12.09 6.60
C PHE A 82 -31.14 11.85 5.12
N ASN A 83 -30.31 11.03 4.48
CA ASN A 83 -30.50 10.69 3.07
C ASN A 83 -31.68 9.73 2.83
N ARG A 84 -31.96 8.82 3.78
CA ARG A 84 -32.95 7.75 3.63
C ARG A 84 -33.48 7.28 5.00
N MET A 85 -34.62 6.60 4.99
CA MET A 85 -35.15 5.90 6.15
C MET A 85 -34.59 4.47 6.25
N LEU A 86 -34.15 4.09 7.45
CA LEU A 86 -33.62 2.77 7.78
C LEU A 86 -34.27 2.24 9.06
N VAL A 87 -34.67 0.97 9.04
CA VAL A 87 -34.99 0.22 10.27
C VAL A 87 -34.12 -1.02 10.30
N ARG A 88 -33.28 -1.17 11.33
CA ARG A 88 -32.24 -2.20 11.41
C ARG A 88 -32.41 -3.07 12.64
N LEU A 89 -32.31 -4.38 12.45
CA LEU A 89 -32.19 -5.33 13.55
C LEU A 89 -30.73 -5.38 14.01
N LYS A 90 -30.52 -5.32 15.33
CA LYS A 90 -29.22 -5.39 15.97
C LYS A 90 -29.28 -6.39 17.13
N LYS A 91 -28.10 -6.85 17.58
CA LYS A 91 -27.99 -7.61 18.83
C LYS A 91 -28.29 -6.71 20.04
N GLU A 92 -27.83 -5.46 19.95
CA GLU A 92 -27.98 -4.43 20.96
C GLU A 92 -28.36 -3.11 20.29
N ILE A 93 -29.23 -2.30 20.91
CA ILE A 93 -29.60 -0.95 20.43
C ILE A 93 -28.48 0.08 20.66
N ILE A 94 -27.55 -0.25 21.56
CA ILE A 94 -26.24 0.37 21.71
C ILE A 94 -25.22 -0.74 21.98
N ALA A 95 -24.27 -0.92 21.05
CA ALA A 95 -23.35 -2.05 21.11
C ALA A 95 -22.31 -1.85 22.21
N PHE A 96 -22.44 -2.60 23.30
CA PHE A 96 -21.51 -2.57 24.43
C PHE A 96 -20.64 -3.83 24.46
N GLY A 97 -21.16 -4.98 24.03
CA GLY A 97 -20.38 -6.22 23.90
C GLY A 97 -20.06 -6.93 25.22
N VAL A 98 -20.67 -6.51 26.33
CA VAL A 98 -20.51 -7.12 27.65
C VAL A 98 -21.81 -7.81 28.07
N GLU A 99 -21.72 -9.09 28.41
CA GLU A 99 -22.86 -9.86 28.90
C GLU A 99 -23.22 -9.51 30.36
N GLY A 100 -24.47 -9.79 30.75
CA GLY A 100 -24.95 -9.64 32.12
C GLY A 100 -25.33 -8.22 32.54
N ILE A 101 -25.36 -7.26 31.61
CA ILE A 101 -25.88 -5.91 31.87
C ILE A 101 -27.22 -5.75 31.17
N ASP A 102 -28.26 -5.55 31.97
CA ASP A 102 -29.63 -5.36 31.49
C ASP A 102 -30.21 -4.03 32.01
N PRO A 103 -30.12 -2.95 31.22
CA PRO A 103 -30.65 -1.65 31.60
C PRO A 103 -32.19 -1.61 31.75
N SER A 104 -32.92 -2.65 31.32
CA SER A 104 -34.36 -2.73 31.56
C SER A 104 -34.71 -3.06 33.01
N THR A 105 -33.76 -3.66 33.75
CA THR A 105 -33.96 -4.11 35.14
C THR A 105 -33.38 -3.12 36.15
N ARG A 106 -32.16 -2.64 35.91
CA ARG A 106 -31.44 -1.75 36.82
C ARG A 106 -30.52 -0.84 36.03
N THR A 107 -30.54 0.44 36.39
CA THR A 107 -29.61 1.46 35.90
C THR A 107 -29.03 2.23 37.08
N SER A 108 -27.89 2.88 36.87
CA SER A 108 -27.28 3.72 37.91
C SER A 108 -28.13 4.97 38.19
N PRO A 109 -28.04 5.55 39.39
CA PRO A 109 -28.74 6.78 39.78
C PRO A 109 -28.67 7.89 38.71
N LYS A 110 -29.80 8.54 38.46
CA LYS A 110 -29.91 9.62 37.49
C LYS A 110 -29.79 10.98 38.19
N LEU A 111 -28.93 11.85 37.66
CA LEU A 111 -28.74 13.22 38.14
C LEU A 111 -29.39 14.19 37.15
N LYS A 112 -30.25 15.09 37.63
CA LYS A 112 -30.92 16.09 36.76
C LYS A 112 -29.92 17.16 36.32
N ALA A 113 -30.16 17.77 35.16
CA ALA A 113 -29.27 18.79 34.61
C ALA A 113 -29.07 19.98 35.56
N ALA A 114 -30.17 20.52 36.11
CA ALA A 114 -30.10 21.62 37.09
C ALA A 114 -29.34 21.23 38.38
N GLU A 115 -29.42 19.97 38.81
CA GLU A 115 -28.72 19.49 40.00
C GLU A 115 -27.21 19.34 39.73
N LEU A 116 -26.85 18.78 38.57
CA LEU A 116 -25.45 18.73 38.14
C LEU A 116 -24.86 20.13 38.05
N LYS A 117 -25.58 21.06 37.40
CA LYS A 117 -25.15 22.47 37.30
C LYS A 117 -24.90 23.06 38.68
N GLN A 118 -25.80 22.86 39.64
CA GLN A 118 -25.63 23.35 41.01
C GLN A 118 -24.38 22.74 41.66
N TRP A 119 -24.13 21.43 41.50
CA TRP A 119 -22.92 20.80 42.04
C TRP A 119 -21.64 21.42 41.45
N LEU A 120 -21.64 21.73 40.16
CA LEU A 120 -20.51 22.37 39.48
C LEU A 120 -20.34 23.83 39.89
N ASP A 121 -21.44 24.60 40.02
CA ASP A 121 -21.44 25.98 40.51
C ASP A 121 -20.88 26.06 41.95
N ASP A 122 -21.24 25.10 42.81
CA ASP A 122 -20.80 25.02 44.20
C ASP A 122 -19.36 24.50 44.35
N GLY A 123 -18.71 24.09 43.26
CA GLY A 123 -17.37 23.50 43.29
C GLY A 123 -17.31 22.17 44.05
N LYS A 124 -18.42 21.41 44.08
CA LYS A 124 -18.47 20.10 44.72
C LYS A 124 -17.47 19.16 44.03
N PRO A 125 -16.63 18.42 44.77
CA PRO A 125 -15.73 17.44 44.16
C PRO A 125 -16.53 16.34 43.46
N VAL A 126 -16.48 16.32 42.13
CA VAL A 126 -17.14 15.33 41.28
C VAL A 126 -16.31 15.12 40.01
N THR A 127 -16.20 13.89 39.56
CA THR A 127 -15.56 13.56 38.28
C THR A 127 -16.61 13.45 37.20
N LEU A 128 -16.50 14.27 36.16
CA LEU A 128 -17.33 14.11 34.95
C LEU A 128 -16.63 13.14 34.00
N LEU A 129 -17.29 12.04 33.62
CA LEU A 129 -16.75 11.04 32.70
C LEU A 129 -17.51 11.06 31.37
N ASP A 130 -16.82 11.46 30.30
CA ASP A 130 -17.37 11.46 28.95
C ASP A 130 -17.29 10.05 28.35
N THR A 131 -18.44 9.41 28.17
CA THR A 131 -18.54 8.04 27.63
C THR A 131 -18.66 8.02 26.10
N ARG A 132 -18.47 9.18 25.46
CA ARG A 132 -18.51 9.31 24.00
C ARG A 132 -17.21 8.87 23.35
N ASN A 133 -17.25 8.71 22.03
CA ASN A 133 -16.05 8.41 21.26
C ASN A 133 -15.19 9.68 21.12
N ASP A 134 -13.90 9.53 20.91
CA ASP A 134 -12.95 10.65 20.89
C ASP A 134 -13.30 11.72 19.86
N TYR A 135 -13.85 11.33 18.70
CA TYR A 135 -14.30 12.29 17.68
C TYR A 135 -15.47 13.16 18.14
N GLU A 136 -16.30 12.68 19.07
CA GLU A 136 -17.43 13.44 19.64
C GLU A 136 -16.94 14.43 20.70
N VAL A 137 -15.95 14.01 21.51
CA VAL A 137 -15.32 14.84 22.55
C VAL A 137 -14.60 16.03 21.93
N LYS A 138 -13.97 15.84 20.76
CA LYS A 138 -13.26 16.91 20.03
C LYS A 138 -14.14 18.12 19.69
N LEU A 139 -15.42 17.92 19.40
CA LEU A 139 -16.33 19.03 19.11
C LEU A 139 -16.73 19.82 20.37
N GLY A 140 -16.71 19.18 21.52
CA GLY A 140 -17.05 19.82 22.78
C GLY A 140 -17.33 18.80 23.87
N THR A 141 -17.11 19.21 25.12
CA THR A 141 -17.37 18.40 26.31
C THR A 141 -17.52 19.32 27.54
N PHE A 142 -17.92 18.76 28.68
CA PHE A 142 -17.94 19.51 29.93
C PHE A 142 -16.53 19.93 30.34
N LYS A 143 -16.41 21.12 30.92
CA LYS A 143 -15.17 21.63 31.48
C LYS A 143 -14.62 20.64 32.51
N ASP A 144 -13.32 20.35 32.41
CA ASP A 144 -12.59 19.43 33.28
C ASP A 144 -13.10 17.98 33.25
N ALA A 145 -13.91 17.59 32.25
CA ALA A 145 -14.34 16.21 32.08
C ALA A 145 -13.20 15.30 31.64
N VAL A 146 -13.19 14.08 32.18
CA VAL A 146 -12.29 13.00 31.81
C VAL A 146 -12.88 12.27 30.60
N PRO A 147 -12.22 12.24 29.43
CA PRO A 147 -12.66 11.40 28.32
C PRO A 147 -12.34 9.93 28.59
N ALA A 148 -13.20 9.02 28.13
CA ALA A 148 -12.90 7.59 28.19
C ALA A 148 -11.71 7.19 27.30
N GLY A 149 -11.39 7.96 26.24
CA GLY A 149 -10.29 7.65 25.33
C GLY A 149 -10.59 6.45 24.44
N ILE A 150 -11.73 6.49 23.74
CA ILE A 150 -12.26 5.34 22.98
C ILE A 150 -12.65 5.73 21.56
N ASP A 151 -12.34 4.85 20.60
CA ASP A 151 -12.82 4.96 19.22
C ASP A 151 -14.24 4.39 19.07
N SER A 152 -14.57 3.37 19.87
CA SER A 152 -15.88 2.74 19.92
C SER A 152 -16.35 2.52 21.36
N PHE A 153 -17.66 2.61 21.59
CA PHE A 153 -18.25 2.30 22.91
C PHE A 153 -18.01 0.85 23.37
N ARG A 154 -17.64 -0.06 22.47
CA ARG A 154 -17.21 -1.43 22.83
C ARG A 154 -15.87 -1.48 23.54
N ASP A 155 -15.06 -0.43 23.41
CA ASP A 155 -13.73 -0.32 24.02
C ASP A 155 -13.82 0.30 25.42
N PHE A 156 -15.02 0.73 25.84
CA PHE A 156 -15.26 1.31 27.16
C PHE A 156 -14.85 0.39 28.34
N PRO A 157 -15.09 -0.94 28.31
CA PRO A 157 -14.57 -1.86 29.32
C PRO A 157 -13.06 -1.76 29.53
N ASP A 158 -12.29 -1.71 28.44
CA ASP A 158 -10.84 -1.59 28.47
C ASP A 158 -10.39 -0.19 28.92
N ALA A 159 -11.17 0.84 28.61
CA ALA A 159 -10.93 2.20 29.10
C ALA A 159 -11.13 2.31 30.62
N VAL A 160 -12.20 1.71 31.16
CA VAL A 160 -12.45 1.70 32.61
C VAL A 160 -11.31 1.02 33.37
N ALA A 161 -10.75 -0.06 32.84
CA ALA A 161 -9.61 -0.74 33.45
C ALA A 161 -8.33 0.12 33.54
N LYS A 162 -8.26 1.22 32.77
CA LYS A 162 -7.13 2.17 32.76
C LYS A 162 -7.41 3.42 33.60
N LEU A 163 -8.62 3.57 34.14
CA LEU A 163 -8.95 4.71 34.99
C LEU A 163 -8.19 4.63 36.31
N PRO A 164 -7.80 5.78 36.90
CA PRO A 164 -7.17 5.83 38.21
C PRO A 164 -8.02 5.13 39.28
N GLU A 165 -7.39 4.29 40.11
CA GLU A 165 -8.08 3.51 41.15
C GLU A 165 -8.79 4.38 42.19
N ASP A 166 -8.27 5.58 42.47
CA ASP A 166 -8.86 6.54 43.41
C ASP A 166 -10.22 7.10 42.94
N LEU A 167 -10.56 6.97 41.65
CA LEU A 167 -11.89 7.32 41.15
C LEU A 167 -12.98 6.37 41.65
N LYS A 168 -12.63 5.14 42.08
CA LYS A 168 -13.63 4.19 42.60
C LYS A 168 -14.32 4.67 43.88
N ASP A 169 -13.63 5.53 44.63
CA ASP A 169 -14.10 6.11 45.89
C ASP A 169 -14.67 7.53 45.73
N GLN A 170 -14.69 8.09 44.53
CA GLN A 170 -15.17 9.44 44.26
C GLN A 170 -16.54 9.43 43.56
N PRO A 171 -17.35 10.50 43.70
CA PRO A 171 -18.55 10.68 42.90
C PRO A 171 -18.20 10.85 41.42
N VAL A 172 -18.70 9.96 40.57
CA VAL A 172 -18.52 10.02 39.11
C VAL A 172 -19.86 10.26 38.45
N VAL A 173 -19.98 11.33 37.66
CA VAL A 173 -21.15 11.61 36.81
C VAL A 173 -20.77 11.33 35.36
N MET A 174 -21.35 10.28 34.80
CA MET A 174 -21.17 9.94 33.40
C MET A 174 -22.18 10.68 32.53
N PHE A 175 -21.76 10.99 31.30
CA PHE A 175 -22.66 11.56 30.30
C PHE A 175 -22.32 11.06 28.89
N CYS A 176 -23.29 11.23 27.99
CA CYS A 176 -23.11 11.16 26.55
C CYS A 176 -24.17 12.04 25.87
N THR A 177 -24.25 12.04 24.54
CA THR A 177 -25.18 12.89 23.77
C THR A 177 -26.62 12.75 24.26
N GLY A 178 -27.13 11.52 24.36
CA GLY A 178 -28.53 11.23 24.68
C GLY A 178 -28.76 10.43 25.95
N GLY A 179 -27.72 9.98 26.65
CA GLY A 179 -27.80 9.15 27.86
C GLY A 179 -27.78 7.63 27.64
N ILE A 180 -28.08 7.11 26.44
CA ILE A 180 -28.21 5.65 26.19
C ILE A 180 -26.95 4.84 26.56
N ARG A 181 -25.75 5.40 26.37
CA ARG A 181 -24.48 4.73 26.74
C ARG A 181 -24.34 4.60 28.25
N CYS A 182 -24.72 5.65 28.99
CA CYS A 182 -24.64 5.70 30.44
C CYS A 182 -25.53 4.65 31.11
N GLU A 183 -26.65 4.27 30.47
CA GLU A 183 -27.54 3.21 30.95
C GLU A 183 -26.84 1.83 31.00
N LYS A 184 -25.80 1.59 30.17
CA LYS A 184 -24.95 0.39 30.22
C LYS A 184 -23.64 0.62 30.97
N ALA A 185 -23.02 1.78 30.78
CA ALA A 185 -21.74 2.12 31.41
C ALA A 185 -21.84 2.18 32.94
N GLY A 186 -22.95 2.67 33.49
CA GLY A 186 -23.11 2.79 34.94
C GLY A 186 -23.12 1.46 35.68
N PRO A 187 -24.03 0.53 35.35
CA PRO A 187 -24.02 -0.81 35.93
C PRO A 187 -22.69 -1.56 35.73
N TYR A 188 -22.00 -1.29 34.62
CA TYR A 188 -20.65 -1.82 34.39
C TYR A 188 -19.65 -1.25 35.40
N MET A 189 -19.59 0.06 35.57
CA MET A 189 -18.68 0.70 36.53
C MET A 189 -18.98 0.28 37.97
N GLU A 190 -20.25 0.17 38.36
CA GLU A 190 -20.64 -0.37 39.67
C GLU A 190 -20.08 -1.79 39.88
N ARG A 191 -20.13 -2.63 38.83
CA ARG A 191 -19.58 -4.00 38.86
C ARG A 191 -18.05 -4.01 38.96
N GLU A 192 -17.37 -3.04 38.35
CA GLU A 192 -15.91 -2.87 38.44
C GLU A 192 -15.45 -2.20 39.76
N GLY A 193 -16.38 -1.94 40.69
CA GLY A 193 -16.09 -1.52 42.07
C GLY A 193 -16.20 -0.03 42.34
N PHE A 194 -16.75 0.77 41.41
CA PHE A 194 -17.02 2.18 41.66
C PHE A 194 -18.25 2.36 42.56
N LYS A 195 -18.11 3.15 43.62
CA LYS A 195 -19.11 3.24 44.70
C LYS A 195 -20.22 4.26 44.44
N GLU A 196 -19.88 5.41 43.87
CA GLU A 196 -20.79 6.54 43.68
C GLU A 196 -20.91 6.93 42.20
N ILE A 197 -21.67 6.13 41.46
CA ILE A 197 -21.91 6.36 40.04
C ILE A 197 -23.25 7.06 39.82
N TYR A 198 -23.23 8.14 39.05
CA TYR A 198 -24.39 8.86 38.57
C TYR A 198 -24.33 8.97 37.05
N GLN A 199 -25.49 9.07 36.41
CA GLN A 199 -25.60 9.40 35.00
C GLN A 199 -26.43 10.66 34.81
N LEU A 200 -26.00 11.53 33.90
CA LEU A 200 -26.75 12.74 33.53
C LEU A 200 -28.07 12.35 32.85
N ASP A 201 -29.19 12.67 33.49
CA ASP A 201 -30.51 12.34 32.97
C ASP A 201 -30.76 13.03 31.63
N GLY A 202 -31.00 12.24 30.59
CA GLY A 202 -31.17 12.73 29.22
C GLY A 202 -29.89 13.18 28.51
N GLY A 203 -28.72 13.09 29.14
CA GLY A 203 -27.43 13.45 28.52
C GLY A 203 -27.30 14.93 28.16
N ILE A 204 -26.30 15.22 27.31
CA ILE A 204 -25.91 16.61 26.94
C ILE A 204 -27.08 17.37 26.33
N LEU A 205 -27.87 16.74 25.45
CA LEU A 205 -28.98 17.43 24.77
C LEU A 205 -30.05 17.94 25.75
N LYS A 206 -30.35 17.17 26.82
CA LYS A 206 -31.30 17.61 27.84
C LYS A 206 -30.68 18.66 28.77
N TYR A 207 -29.37 18.58 29.01
CA TYR A 207 -28.65 19.62 29.73
C TYR A 207 -28.70 20.96 28.99
N PHE A 208 -28.48 20.97 27.68
CA PHE A 208 -28.63 22.16 26.84
C PHE A 208 -30.05 22.72 26.89
N GLU A 209 -31.07 21.86 26.79
CA GLU A 209 -32.48 22.25 26.87
C GLU A 209 -32.83 22.97 28.19
N GLU A 210 -32.34 22.45 29.33
CA GLU A 210 -32.72 22.95 30.67
C GLU A 210 -31.78 24.04 31.21
N VAL A 211 -30.50 24.02 30.82
CA VAL A 211 -29.42 24.79 31.46
C VAL A 211 -28.60 25.62 30.46
N GLY A 212 -28.65 25.30 29.16
CA GLY A 212 -27.84 25.97 28.15
C GLY A 212 -26.36 25.57 28.21
N ALA A 213 -25.45 26.56 28.12
CA ALA A 213 -24.02 26.34 27.91
C ALA A 213 -23.18 26.21 29.19
N ASP A 214 -23.77 26.40 30.37
CA ASP A 214 -23.00 26.48 31.62
C ASP A 214 -22.14 25.22 31.84
N HIS A 215 -20.85 25.42 32.11
CA HIS A 215 -19.82 24.38 32.28
C HIS A 215 -19.55 23.51 31.05
N TYR A 216 -20.14 23.78 29.88
CA TYR A 216 -19.87 23.03 28.64
C TYR A 216 -19.08 23.88 27.64
N ASN A 217 -18.03 23.30 27.05
CA ASN A 217 -17.22 23.97 26.03
C ASN A 217 -17.49 23.37 24.65
N GLY A 218 -17.68 24.22 23.65
CA GLY A 218 -17.93 23.80 22.27
C GLY A 218 -19.37 23.37 22.03
N GLU A 219 -19.55 22.34 21.21
CA GLU A 219 -20.85 21.86 20.75
C GLU A 219 -21.04 20.36 20.97
N CYS A 220 -22.24 19.84 20.71
CA CYS A 220 -22.56 18.44 20.94
C CYS A 220 -22.69 17.69 19.61
N PHE A 221 -21.81 16.70 19.38
CA PHE A 221 -21.88 15.84 18.20
C PHE A 221 -23.23 15.11 18.11
N VAL A 222 -23.84 15.13 16.91
CA VAL A 222 -25.06 14.41 16.57
C VAL A 222 -24.86 13.48 15.37
N PHE A 223 -25.55 12.34 15.37
CA PHE A 223 -25.33 11.24 14.42
C PHE A 223 -26.11 11.42 13.11
N ASP A 224 -26.07 12.62 12.55
CA ASP A 224 -26.75 13.00 11.31
C ASP A 224 -25.99 14.12 10.57
N GLN A 225 -26.53 14.61 9.46
CA GLN A 225 -25.82 15.57 8.59
C GLN A 225 -25.50 16.91 9.25
N ARG A 226 -26.12 17.24 10.39
CA ARG A 226 -25.82 18.46 11.14
C ARG A 226 -24.45 18.43 11.80
N VAL A 227 -23.89 17.23 12.03
CA VAL A 227 -22.60 16.94 12.69
C VAL A 227 -22.52 17.40 14.15
N GLY A 228 -22.88 18.64 14.46
CA GLY A 228 -22.93 19.22 15.79
C GLY A 228 -24.18 20.09 16.02
N VAL A 229 -24.52 20.29 17.28
CA VAL A 229 -25.51 21.28 17.71
C VAL A 229 -24.96 22.14 18.85
N ASP A 230 -25.27 23.43 18.81
CA ASP A 230 -24.89 24.39 19.85
C ASP A 230 -25.69 24.20 21.16
N PRO A 231 -25.32 24.88 22.26
CA PRO A 231 -26.08 24.82 23.51
C PRO A 231 -27.53 25.33 23.44
N ALA A 232 -27.94 25.96 22.34
CA ALA A 232 -29.32 26.35 22.06
C ALA A 232 -30.04 25.32 21.16
N LEU A 233 -29.45 24.14 20.95
CA LEU A 233 -29.95 23.04 20.11
C LEU A 233 -30.13 23.40 18.64
N ARG A 234 -29.38 24.39 18.15
CA ARG A 234 -29.33 24.76 16.73
C ARG A 234 -28.16 24.07 16.05
N GLU A 235 -28.31 23.77 14.77
CA GLU A 235 -27.23 23.21 13.95
C GLU A 235 -25.99 24.12 13.97
N SER A 236 -24.83 23.51 14.21
CA SER A 236 -23.53 24.18 14.16
C SER A 236 -22.98 24.32 12.74
N GLU A 237 -21.94 25.13 12.57
CA GLU A 237 -21.19 25.21 11.30
C GLU A 237 -20.20 24.06 11.08
N SER A 238 -20.09 23.14 12.04
CA SER A 238 -19.20 21.99 11.91
C SER A 238 -19.64 21.03 10.82
N THR A 239 -18.66 20.46 10.15
CA THR A 239 -18.86 19.49 9.07
C THR A 239 -18.06 18.22 9.32
N GLN A 240 -18.20 17.21 8.46
CA GLN A 240 -17.44 15.97 8.58
C GLN A 240 -16.54 15.81 7.36
N CYS A 241 -15.24 15.56 7.59
CA CYS A 241 -14.32 15.28 6.50
C CYS A 241 -14.79 14.04 5.71
N PHE A 242 -14.97 14.19 4.41
CA PHE A 242 -15.38 13.08 3.55
C PHE A 242 -14.40 11.91 3.56
N GLN A 243 -13.09 12.19 3.62
CA GLN A 243 -12.04 11.18 3.52
C GLN A 243 -11.83 10.40 4.83
N CYS A 244 -11.76 11.09 5.98
CA CYS A 244 -11.41 10.47 7.26
C CYS A 244 -12.55 10.44 8.29
N GLN A 245 -13.71 11.01 7.97
CA GLN A 245 -14.88 11.10 8.87
C GLN A 245 -14.65 11.88 10.17
N THR A 246 -13.50 12.54 10.33
CA THR A 246 -13.26 13.44 11.47
C THR A 246 -14.19 14.65 11.38
N PRO A 247 -14.95 14.99 12.43
CA PRO A 247 -15.66 16.27 12.52
C PRO A 247 -14.69 17.44 12.48
N LEU A 248 -15.04 18.49 11.77
CA LEU A 248 -14.21 19.68 11.54
C LEU A 248 -14.97 20.91 12.00
N THR A 249 -14.34 21.71 12.86
CA THR A 249 -14.88 23.02 13.26
C THR A 249 -14.89 23.99 12.08
N ALA A 250 -15.59 25.13 12.20
CA ALA A 250 -15.54 26.19 11.18
C ALA A 250 -14.11 26.68 10.92
N GLU A 251 -13.29 26.83 11.96
CA GLU A 251 -11.88 27.24 11.85
C GLU A 251 -11.04 26.20 11.09
N GLU A 252 -11.25 24.90 11.35
CA GLU A 252 -10.52 23.83 10.65
C GLU A 252 -10.91 23.72 9.16
N GLN A 253 -12.12 24.15 8.81
CA GLN A 253 -12.58 24.24 7.42
C GLN A 253 -11.90 25.39 6.64
N GLU A 254 -11.34 26.39 7.32
CA GLU A 254 -10.56 27.46 6.66
C GLU A 254 -9.11 27.05 6.37
N HIS A 255 -8.66 25.92 6.91
CA HIS A 255 -7.27 25.47 6.77
C HIS A 255 -6.94 25.07 5.31
N PRO A 256 -5.77 25.42 4.74
CA PRO A 256 -5.41 25.13 3.34
C PRO A 256 -5.45 23.66 2.90
N HIS A 257 -5.40 22.76 3.88
CA HIS A 257 -5.44 21.31 3.68
C HIS A 257 -6.87 20.74 3.69
N TYR A 258 -7.88 21.54 4.03
CA TYR A 258 -9.26 21.19 3.82
C TYR A 258 -9.61 21.36 2.33
N GLN A 259 -9.64 20.24 1.63
CA GLN A 259 -9.92 20.17 0.21
C GLN A 259 -10.99 19.09 -0.01
N PRO A 260 -12.26 19.34 0.33
CA PRO A 260 -13.30 18.35 0.16
C PRO A 260 -13.47 17.99 -1.33
N PRO A 261 -13.66 16.70 -1.70
CA PRO A 261 -13.80 15.53 -0.82
C PRO A 261 -12.47 14.83 -0.44
N HIS A 262 -11.31 15.40 -0.77
CA HIS A 262 -10.01 14.75 -0.76
C HIS A 262 -9.30 14.73 0.60
N SER A 263 -9.25 15.84 1.34
CA SER A 263 -8.50 15.90 2.60
C SER A 263 -9.02 16.94 3.59
N CYS A 264 -8.52 16.84 4.83
CA CYS A 264 -8.63 17.83 5.89
C CYS A 264 -7.28 17.96 6.62
N PRO A 265 -7.11 18.91 7.56
CA PRO A 265 -5.85 19.08 8.31
C PRO A 265 -5.38 17.82 9.04
N HIS A 266 -6.31 16.96 9.46
CA HIS A 266 -6.02 15.73 10.19
C HIS A 266 -5.62 14.54 9.32
N CYS A 267 -5.97 14.54 8.02
CA CYS A 267 -5.71 13.41 7.12
C CYS A 267 -4.90 13.79 5.88
N TYR A 268 -4.52 15.05 5.74
CA TYR A 268 -3.65 15.49 4.67
C TYR A 268 -2.27 14.85 4.82
N VAL A 269 -1.80 14.27 3.73
CA VAL A 269 -0.46 13.70 3.60
C VAL A 269 0.24 14.45 2.47
N PRO A 270 1.42 15.06 2.70
CA PRO A 270 2.19 15.70 1.64
C PRO A 270 2.56 14.71 0.53
N ASP A 271 2.68 15.17 -0.72
CA ASP A 271 2.94 14.27 -1.84
C ASP A 271 4.29 13.54 -1.74
N ALA A 272 5.33 14.22 -1.25
CA ALA A 272 6.62 13.59 -0.95
C ALA A 272 6.53 12.44 0.07
N GLU A 273 5.60 12.55 1.03
CA GLU A 273 5.33 11.48 2.00
C GLU A 273 4.58 10.33 1.33
N LYS A 274 3.59 10.61 0.48
CA LYS A 274 2.87 9.59 -0.30
C LYS A 274 3.83 8.83 -1.23
N GLU A 275 4.71 9.53 -1.92
CA GLU A 275 5.73 8.94 -2.80
C GLU A 275 6.68 8.03 -1.99
N ARG A 276 7.15 8.49 -0.83
CA ARG A 276 7.99 7.68 0.06
C ARG A 276 7.26 6.42 0.55
N GLN A 277 6.00 6.54 0.95
CA GLN A 277 5.18 5.42 1.38
C GLN A 277 4.91 4.43 0.23
N ALA A 278 4.65 4.93 -0.98
CA ALA A 278 4.46 4.12 -2.17
C ALA A 278 5.73 3.33 -2.53
N LEU A 279 6.89 3.99 -2.53
CA LEU A 279 8.19 3.37 -2.77
C LEU A 279 8.50 2.30 -1.70
N ALA A 280 8.27 2.60 -0.42
CA ALA A 280 8.46 1.66 0.68
C ALA A 280 7.53 0.44 0.57
N ALA A 281 6.25 0.65 0.26
CA ALA A 281 5.31 -0.44 0.02
C ALA A 281 5.70 -1.28 -1.20
N ARG A 282 6.28 -0.66 -2.24
CA ARG A 282 6.82 -1.37 -3.42
C ARG A 282 8.03 -2.21 -3.06
N GLN A 283 8.96 -1.67 -2.26
CA GLN A 283 10.13 -2.39 -1.79
C GLN A 283 9.71 -3.61 -0.95
N ALA A 284 8.75 -3.45 -0.02
CA ALA A 284 8.23 -4.56 0.77
C ALA A 284 7.61 -5.68 -0.10
N LYS A 285 6.91 -5.32 -1.18
CA LYS A 285 6.40 -6.30 -2.16
C LYS A 285 7.52 -7.03 -2.88
N LEU A 286 8.61 -6.35 -3.21
CA LEU A 286 9.78 -6.96 -3.84
C LEU A 286 10.48 -7.91 -2.87
N ASP A 287 10.70 -7.48 -1.63
CA ASP A 287 11.34 -8.29 -0.58
C ASP A 287 10.54 -9.57 -0.32
N ALA A 288 9.21 -9.47 -0.23
CA ALA A 288 8.33 -10.62 -0.06
C ALA A 288 8.28 -11.55 -1.30
N LEU A 289 8.54 -11.02 -2.51
CA LEU A 289 8.55 -11.82 -3.74
C LEU A 289 9.83 -12.65 -3.87
N VAL A 290 10.97 -12.12 -3.41
CA VAL A 290 12.29 -12.72 -3.64
C VAL A 290 12.73 -13.66 -2.52
N ASP A 291 11.90 -13.85 -1.49
CA ASP A 291 12.13 -14.80 -0.39
C ASP A 291 10.95 -15.78 -0.22
N PRO A 292 11.08 -17.05 -0.68
CA PRO A 292 12.21 -17.58 -1.44
C PRO A 292 12.22 -17.05 -2.88
N LEU A 293 13.38 -17.12 -3.54
CA LEU A 293 13.52 -16.72 -4.94
C LEU A 293 12.51 -17.47 -5.83
N PRO A 294 11.74 -16.79 -6.71
CA PRO A 294 10.70 -17.42 -7.53
C PRO A 294 11.18 -18.58 -8.41
N GLY A 295 12.43 -18.54 -8.87
CA GLY A 295 13.03 -19.62 -9.65
C GLY A 295 13.73 -20.69 -8.80
N SER A 296 13.93 -20.47 -7.49
CA SER A 296 14.52 -21.47 -6.59
C SER A 296 13.53 -22.57 -6.18
N VAL A 297 12.23 -22.30 -6.27
CA VAL A 297 11.17 -23.30 -6.09
C VAL A 297 10.94 -24.01 -7.42
N PRO A 298 10.96 -25.36 -7.48
CA PRO A 298 10.70 -26.10 -8.72
C PRO A 298 9.38 -25.70 -9.37
N TYR A 299 9.39 -25.46 -10.68
CA TYR A 299 8.18 -25.11 -11.43
C TYR A 299 8.23 -25.61 -12.87
N ASP A 300 7.06 -25.75 -13.48
CA ASP A 300 6.98 -26.13 -14.89
C ASP A 300 7.18 -24.90 -15.78
N ASN A 301 8.27 -24.91 -16.54
CA ASN A 301 8.54 -23.87 -17.53
C ASN A 301 8.09 -24.32 -18.92
N ARG A 302 7.48 -23.41 -19.68
CA ARG A 302 7.06 -23.64 -21.07
C ARG A 302 7.87 -22.75 -21.99
N ARG A 303 8.58 -23.34 -22.95
CA ARG A 303 9.28 -22.60 -24.00
C ARG A 303 8.44 -22.60 -25.27
N PRO A 304 7.85 -21.45 -25.64
CA PRO A 304 7.00 -21.38 -26.82
C PRO A 304 7.82 -21.52 -28.10
N PHE A 305 7.22 -22.17 -29.09
CA PHE A 305 7.69 -22.25 -30.46
C PHE A 305 6.50 -21.97 -31.38
N THR A 306 6.61 -20.93 -32.20
CA THR A 306 5.62 -20.62 -33.23
C THR A 306 6.26 -20.90 -34.58
N VAL A 307 5.57 -21.70 -35.40
CA VAL A 307 6.08 -22.15 -36.71
C VAL A 307 6.26 -20.94 -37.63
N PRO A 308 7.50 -20.64 -38.09
CA PRO A 308 7.74 -19.58 -39.06
C PRO A 308 7.04 -19.86 -40.39
N GLY A 309 6.62 -18.80 -41.09
CA GLY A 309 5.89 -18.93 -42.36
C GLY A 309 6.65 -19.67 -43.47
N GLU A 310 7.98 -19.60 -43.46
CA GLU A 310 8.88 -20.29 -44.39
C GLU A 310 8.92 -21.82 -44.20
N HIS A 311 8.33 -22.34 -43.12
CA HIS A 311 8.25 -23.76 -42.82
C HIS A 311 6.83 -24.33 -42.91
N ASP A 312 5.91 -23.66 -43.62
CA ASP A 312 4.57 -24.21 -43.88
C ASP A 312 4.67 -25.53 -44.66
N GLY A 313 3.98 -26.56 -44.16
CA GLY A 313 3.96 -27.88 -44.79
C GLY A 313 5.23 -28.72 -44.58
N ALA A 314 6.22 -28.23 -43.84
CA ALA A 314 7.38 -29.02 -43.41
C ALA A 314 7.00 -30.01 -42.29
N THR A 315 7.86 -30.99 -42.02
CA THR A 315 7.75 -31.75 -40.78
C THR A 315 8.14 -30.89 -39.59
N PHE A 316 7.55 -31.15 -38.42
CA PHE A 316 7.84 -30.41 -37.19
C PHE A 316 9.32 -30.50 -36.81
N GLY A 317 9.94 -31.67 -36.99
CA GLY A 317 11.37 -31.86 -36.77
C GLY A 317 12.24 -31.01 -37.69
N ASP A 318 11.88 -30.90 -38.97
CA ASP A 318 12.64 -30.06 -39.92
C ASP A 318 12.48 -28.56 -39.58
N ALA A 319 11.27 -28.14 -39.19
CA ALA A 319 11.03 -26.77 -38.73
C ALA A 319 11.85 -26.44 -37.47
N LEU A 320 11.91 -27.35 -36.49
CA LEU A 320 12.73 -27.18 -35.28
C LEU A 320 14.22 -27.15 -35.60
N ALA A 321 14.72 -28.03 -36.46
CA ALA A 321 16.12 -28.10 -36.84
C ALA A 321 16.57 -26.85 -37.63
N ALA A 322 15.70 -26.29 -38.47
CA ALA A 322 15.98 -25.06 -39.19
C ALA A 322 16.07 -23.84 -38.26
N VAL A 323 15.10 -23.70 -37.33
CA VAL A 323 15.06 -22.56 -36.39
C VAL A 323 16.15 -22.67 -35.33
N PHE A 324 16.44 -23.88 -34.85
CA PHE A 324 17.44 -24.15 -33.82
C PHE A 324 18.62 -24.93 -34.41
N SER A 325 19.29 -24.36 -35.40
CA SER A 325 20.39 -24.99 -36.17
C SER A 325 21.60 -25.46 -35.36
N HIS A 326 21.72 -25.05 -34.10
CA HIS A 326 22.74 -25.51 -33.16
C HIS A 326 22.35 -26.79 -32.40
N LEU A 327 21.11 -27.27 -32.56
CA LEU A 327 20.57 -28.48 -31.96
C LEU A 327 20.29 -29.51 -33.05
N THR A 328 20.55 -30.78 -32.75
CA THR A 328 20.38 -31.87 -33.74
C THR A 328 18.96 -32.44 -33.73
N ARG A 329 18.59 -33.18 -34.78
CA ARG A 329 17.28 -33.87 -34.82
C ARG A 329 17.16 -34.89 -33.69
N GLU A 330 18.25 -35.56 -33.32
CA GLU A 330 18.32 -36.51 -32.21
C GLU A 330 18.01 -35.83 -30.87
N HIS A 331 18.48 -34.59 -30.67
CA HIS A 331 18.14 -33.80 -29.48
C HIS A 331 16.63 -33.58 -29.36
N TRP A 332 15.98 -33.18 -30.46
CA TRP A 332 14.54 -32.96 -30.50
C TRP A 332 13.74 -34.25 -30.37
N GLN A 333 14.24 -35.36 -30.94
CA GLN A 333 13.63 -36.68 -30.79
C GLN A 333 13.60 -37.08 -29.31
N GLY A 334 14.70 -36.91 -28.58
CA GLY A 334 14.73 -37.17 -27.13
C GLY A 334 13.78 -36.27 -26.31
N ILE A 335 13.44 -35.07 -26.78
CA ILE A 335 12.43 -34.21 -26.13
C ILE A 335 11.02 -34.74 -26.36
N VAL A 336 10.71 -35.14 -27.60
CA VAL A 336 9.42 -35.73 -27.98
C VAL A 336 9.19 -37.08 -27.30
N ASP A 337 10.18 -37.96 -27.30
CA ASP A 337 10.12 -39.28 -26.67
C ASP A 337 9.89 -39.17 -25.16
N ALA A 338 10.45 -38.13 -24.54
CA ALA A 338 10.22 -37.80 -23.14
C ALA A 338 8.87 -37.10 -22.87
N GLN A 339 8.00 -36.98 -23.87
CA GLN A 339 6.70 -36.29 -23.78
C GLN A 339 6.82 -34.84 -23.27
N ARG A 340 7.86 -34.13 -23.72
CA ARG A 340 8.14 -32.74 -23.33
C ARG A 340 7.88 -31.73 -24.44
N MET A 341 7.06 -32.10 -25.42
CA MET A 341 6.63 -31.19 -26.47
C MET A 341 5.14 -31.34 -26.69
N VAL A 342 4.42 -30.21 -26.62
CA VAL A 342 2.96 -30.17 -26.76
C VAL A 342 2.52 -29.12 -27.77
N ASP A 343 1.33 -29.31 -28.34
CA ASP A 343 0.64 -28.28 -29.12
C ASP A 343 -0.16 -27.30 -28.24
N SER A 344 -0.93 -26.42 -28.88
CA SER A 344 -1.78 -25.44 -28.20
C SER A 344 -2.91 -26.04 -27.34
N THR A 345 -3.18 -27.33 -27.48
CA THR A 345 -4.20 -28.09 -26.72
C THR A 345 -3.59 -28.99 -25.65
N ASP A 346 -2.30 -28.84 -25.37
CA ASP A 346 -1.52 -29.67 -24.44
C ASP A 346 -1.42 -31.16 -24.86
N GLN A 347 -1.61 -31.48 -26.14
CA GLN A 347 -1.38 -32.81 -26.67
C GLN A 347 0.08 -33.00 -27.09
N PHE A 348 0.66 -34.18 -26.78
CA PHE A 348 2.02 -34.52 -27.19
C PHE A 348 2.13 -34.66 -28.71
N VAL A 349 3.23 -34.17 -29.27
CA VAL A 349 3.46 -34.11 -30.72
C VAL A 349 4.68 -34.92 -31.12
N THR A 350 4.67 -35.45 -32.35
CA THR A 350 5.79 -36.17 -32.95
C THR A 350 6.55 -35.29 -33.95
N LEU A 351 7.82 -35.61 -34.21
CA LEU A 351 8.63 -34.84 -35.18
C LEU A 351 8.13 -34.96 -36.64
N ASP A 352 7.42 -36.03 -36.97
CA ASP A 352 6.92 -36.28 -38.34
C ASP A 352 5.60 -35.57 -38.65
N ARG A 353 5.00 -34.90 -37.65
CA ARG A 353 3.79 -34.09 -37.85
C ARG A 353 4.06 -33.00 -38.89
N ILE A 354 3.16 -32.86 -39.85
CA ILE A 354 3.19 -31.73 -40.79
C ILE A 354 2.64 -30.50 -40.09
N VAL A 355 3.42 -29.42 -40.10
CA VAL A 355 3.09 -28.17 -39.42
C VAL A 355 2.57 -27.10 -40.38
N ARG A 356 1.82 -26.15 -39.82
CA ARG A 356 1.34 -24.97 -40.55
C ARG A 356 1.92 -23.68 -39.98
N ALA A 357 2.12 -22.70 -40.86
CA ALA A 357 2.58 -21.38 -40.48
C ALA A 357 1.73 -20.78 -39.35
N GLY A 358 2.37 -20.29 -38.30
CA GLY A 358 1.70 -19.69 -37.14
C GLY A 358 1.16 -20.68 -36.11
N GLU A 359 1.23 -21.99 -36.34
CA GLU A 359 0.91 -22.97 -35.30
C GLU A 359 1.83 -22.80 -34.08
N TYR A 360 1.23 -22.98 -32.90
CA TYR A 360 1.91 -22.85 -31.62
C TYR A 360 2.20 -24.22 -31.01
N TYR A 361 3.42 -24.37 -30.54
CA TYR A 361 3.90 -25.51 -29.76
C TYR A 361 4.65 -25.00 -28.53
N ALA A 362 4.81 -25.86 -27.54
CA ALA A 362 5.59 -25.54 -26.35
C ALA A 362 6.45 -26.73 -25.91
N GLN A 363 7.74 -26.48 -25.72
CA GLN A 363 8.60 -27.41 -25.02
C GLN A 363 8.36 -27.27 -23.51
N LEU A 364 8.00 -28.37 -22.86
CA LEU A 364 7.83 -28.47 -21.41
C LEU A 364 9.18 -28.73 -20.74
N GLN A 365 9.46 -27.97 -19.69
CA GLN A 365 10.60 -28.18 -18.80
C GLN A 365 10.04 -28.36 -17.39
N PRO A 366 9.63 -29.59 -17.02
CA PRO A 366 9.00 -29.84 -15.73
C PRO A 366 10.02 -29.69 -14.60
N ALA A 367 9.53 -29.26 -13.44
CA ALA A 367 10.33 -29.11 -12.21
C ALA A 367 11.66 -28.35 -12.42
N LEU A 368 11.66 -27.31 -13.25
CA LEU A 368 12.82 -26.46 -13.46
C LEU A 368 13.14 -25.72 -12.16
N THR A 369 14.39 -25.84 -11.72
CA THR A 369 14.97 -25.04 -10.65
C THR A 369 16.09 -24.18 -11.20
N GLU A 370 16.01 -22.88 -10.95
CA GLU A 370 16.99 -21.90 -11.39
C GLU A 370 18.07 -21.70 -10.33
N PRO A 371 19.31 -21.42 -10.73
CA PRO A 371 20.35 -21.06 -9.79
C PRO A 371 19.99 -19.81 -8.99
N ALA A 372 20.52 -19.73 -7.78
CA ALA A 372 20.40 -18.55 -6.94
C ALA A 372 21.00 -17.31 -7.61
N VAL A 373 20.40 -16.15 -7.32
CA VAL A 373 20.85 -14.82 -7.73
C VAL A 373 20.87 -13.91 -6.50
N ASN A 374 21.62 -12.82 -6.56
CA ASN A 374 21.49 -11.77 -5.55
C ASN A 374 20.24 -10.94 -5.89
N ALA A 375 19.24 -10.96 -5.03
CA ALA A 375 17.99 -10.22 -5.21
C ALA A 375 17.85 -9.00 -4.29
N GLY A 376 18.96 -8.53 -3.68
CA GLY A 376 19.02 -7.28 -2.91
C GLY A 376 18.88 -6.02 -3.79
N ILE A 377 17.78 -5.92 -4.51
CA ILE A 377 17.41 -4.77 -5.35
C ILE A 377 16.89 -3.67 -4.45
N ARG A 378 17.40 -2.45 -4.65
CA ARG A 378 16.90 -1.26 -3.96
C ARG A 378 16.19 -0.35 -4.94
N LEU A 379 14.93 -0.06 -4.68
CA LEU A 379 14.20 0.96 -5.43
C LEU A 379 14.63 2.34 -4.93
N ILE A 380 15.12 3.19 -5.83
CA ILE A 380 15.68 4.51 -5.50
C ILE A 380 14.63 5.60 -5.74
N TYR A 381 13.85 5.46 -6.81
CA TYR A 381 12.86 6.45 -7.21
C TYR A 381 11.77 5.79 -8.04
N GLU A 382 10.52 6.22 -7.84
CA GLU A 382 9.41 5.89 -8.74
C GLU A 382 8.49 7.10 -8.92
N ASP A 383 8.03 7.31 -10.16
CA ASP A 383 6.95 8.25 -10.48
C ASP A 383 5.99 7.63 -11.51
N GLU A 384 5.14 8.43 -12.15
CA GLU A 384 4.21 7.96 -13.18
C GLU A 384 4.89 7.45 -14.47
N ALA A 385 6.13 7.86 -14.74
CA ALA A 385 6.84 7.61 -15.99
C ALA A 385 7.97 6.59 -15.86
N ILE A 386 8.76 6.63 -14.78
CA ILE A 386 9.98 5.85 -14.61
C ILE A 386 10.09 5.20 -13.23
N VAL A 387 10.98 4.22 -13.17
CA VAL A 387 11.47 3.58 -11.95
C VAL A 387 12.99 3.54 -12.06
N VAL A 388 13.68 4.02 -11.03
CA VAL A 388 15.14 3.92 -10.90
C VAL A 388 15.46 2.99 -9.74
N LEU A 389 16.37 2.06 -9.96
CA LEU A 389 16.76 1.06 -8.96
C LEU A 389 18.27 0.81 -8.99
N SER A 390 18.79 0.36 -7.86
CA SER A 390 20.12 -0.26 -7.77
C SER A 390 19.98 -1.76 -8.02
N LYS A 391 20.60 -2.25 -9.09
CA LYS A 391 20.65 -3.67 -9.40
C LYS A 391 21.83 -4.30 -8.66
N PRO A 392 21.61 -5.36 -7.85
CA PRO A 392 22.70 -6.13 -7.28
C PRO A 392 23.39 -6.98 -8.35
N ALA A 393 24.50 -7.62 -7.98
CA ALA A 393 25.15 -8.65 -8.78
C ALA A 393 25.47 -9.87 -7.90
N PRO A 394 25.36 -11.10 -8.42
CA PRO A 394 24.92 -11.47 -9.77
C PRO A 394 23.38 -11.47 -9.91
N LEU A 395 22.85 -10.76 -10.91
CA LEU A 395 21.42 -10.75 -11.25
C LEU A 395 21.22 -10.50 -12.76
N PRO A 396 20.70 -11.46 -13.54
CA PRO A 396 20.38 -11.25 -14.95
C PRO A 396 19.26 -10.22 -15.15
N MET A 397 19.39 -9.40 -16.19
CA MET A 397 18.37 -8.39 -16.53
C MET A 397 17.06 -9.01 -17.02
N HIS A 398 17.13 -9.99 -17.92
CA HIS A 398 15.99 -10.59 -18.62
C HIS A 398 16.10 -12.12 -18.67
N PRO A 399 14.99 -12.84 -18.91
CA PRO A 399 14.98 -14.28 -19.12
C PRO A 399 15.99 -14.72 -20.20
N GLY A 400 16.85 -15.68 -19.86
CA GLY A 400 17.92 -16.14 -20.74
C GLY A 400 18.69 -17.33 -20.15
N GLY A 401 19.08 -18.27 -20.99
CA GLY A 401 19.82 -19.47 -20.55
C GLY A 401 19.08 -20.23 -19.44
N ARG A 402 19.75 -20.38 -18.29
CA ARG A 402 19.27 -21.06 -17.08
C ARG A 402 18.41 -20.20 -16.14
N PHE A 403 18.18 -18.93 -16.49
CA PHE A 403 17.36 -18.00 -15.69
C PHE A 403 16.09 -17.63 -16.47
N LYS A 404 14.93 -17.68 -15.82
CA LYS A 404 13.62 -17.25 -16.34
C LYS A 404 12.93 -16.35 -15.32
N ARG A 405 12.71 -16.85 -14.12
CA ARG A 405 12.07 -16.16 -13.00
C ARG A 405 13.08 -15.42 -12.11
N ASN A 406 14.31 -15.92 -11.98
CA ASN A 406 15.37 -15.25 -11.22
C ASN A 406 16.04 -14.15 -12.06
N THR A 407 15.24 -13.17 -12.50
CA THR A 407 15.69 -12.05 -13.34
C THR A 407 15.01 -10.75 -12.92
N LEU A 408 15.70 -9.62 -13.13
CA LEU A 408 15.15 -8.30 -12.78
C LEU A 408 13.81 -8.04 -13.48
N ASP A 409 13.72 -8.36 -14.78
CA ASP A 409 12.51 -8.24 -15.59
C ASP A 409 11.30 -8.98 -15.00
N TYR A 410 11.51 -10.22 -14.55
CA TYR A 410 10.46 -11.02 -13.92
C TYR A 410 10.03 -10.38 -12.60
N PHE A 411 10.98 -10.01 -11.73
CA PHE A 411 10.67 -9.38 -10.44
C PHE A 411 9.89 -8.08 -10.59
N LEU A 412 10.33 -7.19 -11.48
CA LEU A 412 9.64 -5.93 -11.76
C LEU A 412 8.24 -6.16 -12.34
N THR A 413 8.09 -7.12 -13.25
CA THR A 413 6.78 -7.48 -13.80
C THR A 413 5.79 -7.92 -12.70
N GLN A 414 6.24 -8.70 -11.71
CA GLN A 414 5.36 -9.15 -10.64
C GLN A 414 4.91 -7.99 -9.73
N ILE A 415 5.84 -7.11 -9.32
CA ILE A 415 5.52 -6.04 -8.34
C ILE A 415 4.83 -4.80 -8.96
N TYR A 416 4.86 -4.66 -10.28
CA TYR A 416 4.20 -3.57 -11.03
C TYR A 416 3.00 -4.02 -11.88
N SER A 417 2.61 -5.29 -11.83
CA SER A 417 1.45 -5.85 -12.54
C SER A 417 0.17 -5.00 -12.34
N PRO A 418 -0.64 -4.76 -13.39
CA PRO A 418 -0.54 -5.28 -14.77
C PRO A 418 0.41 -4.49 -15.68
N HIS A 419 1.13 -3.51 -15.14
CA HIS A 419 2.13 -2.78 -15.91
C HIS A 419 3.45 -3.57 -15.96
N HIS A 420 4.17 -3.42 -17.06
CA HIS A 420 5.45 -4.08 -17.28
C HIS A 420 6.53 -3.02 -17.45
N PRO A 421 7.26 -2.66 -16.36
CA PRO A 421 8.39 -1.75 -16.47
C PRO A 421 9.41 -2.27 -17.50
N ARG A 422 9.89 -1.38 -18.36
CA ARG A 422 10.82 -1.72 -19.45
C ARG A 422 12.16 -1.08 -19.20
N PRO A 423 13.24 -1.85 -18.98
CA PRO A 423 14.58 -1.28 -18.87
C PRO A 423 14.93 -0.44 -20.12
N ALA A 424 15.39 0.79 -19.90
CA ALA A 424 15.85 1.65 -21.00
C ALA A 424 17.29 1.34 -21.43
N HIS A 425 18.04 0.65 -20.58
CA HIS A 425 19.36 0.11 -20.86
C HIS A 425 19.55 -1.22 -20.12
N ARG A 426 20.68 -1.87 -20.35
CA ARG A 426 21.04 -3.14 -19.73
C ARG A 426 22.38 -3.05 -19.02
N LEU A 427 22.48 -3.75 -17.91
CA LEU A 427 23.74 -4.11 -17.27
C LEU A 427 24.02 -5.60 -17.50
N ASP A 428 25.28 -6.01 -17.44
CA ASP A 428 25.63 -7.43 -17.43
C ASP A 428 25.15 -8.08 -16.12
N ALA A 429 24.99 -9.41 -16.12
CA ALA A 429 24.50 -10.11 -14.93
C ALA A 429 25.37 -9.86 -13.69
N ASN A 430 26.70 -9.80 -13.88
CA ASN A 430 27.67 -9.58 -12.80
C ASN A 430 27.97 -8.10 -12.53
N THR A 431 27.39 -7.16 -13.30
CA THR A 431 27.54 -5.72 -13.05
C THR A 431 26.42 -5.25 -12.12
N SER A 432 26.78 -4.43 -11.14
CA SER A 432 25.83 -3.82 -10.20
C SER A 432 25.59 -2.35 -10.51
N GLY A 433 24.61 -1.74 -9.83
CA GLY A 433 24.35 -0.30 -9.86
C GLY A 433 23.09 0.10 -10.61
N LEU A 434 23.01 1.38 -10.95
CA LEU A 434 21.78 2.01 -11.41
C LEU A 434 21.22 1.40 -12.69
N VAL A 435 19.90 1.18 -12.67
CA VAL A 435 19.07 0.84 -13.83
C VAL A 435 17.86 1.75 -13.84
N VAL A 436 17.57 2.36 -14.99
CA VAL A 436 16.31 3.07 -15.22
C VAL A 436 15.36 2.23 -16.08
N CYS A 437 14.14 2.06 -15.61
CA CYS A 437 13.03 1.40 -16.28
C CYS A 437 11.91 2.41 -16.55
N SER A 438 11.25 2.29 -17.69
CA SER A 438 10.07 3.09 -18.03
C SER A 438 8.78 2.33 -17.76
N ARG A 439 7.76 2.99 -17.20
CA ARG A 439 6.47 2.37 -16.88
C ARG A 439 5.60 2.08 -18.11
N THR A 440 5.86 2.76 -19.23
CA THR A 440 5.11 2.60 -20.48
C THR A 440 6.02 2.40 -21.69
N ARG A 441 5.48 1.80 -22.76
CA ARG A 441 6.19 1.61 -24.04
C ARG A 441 6.57 2.94 -24.70
N ARG A 442 5.73 3.97 -24.56
CA ARG A 442 5.97 5.31 -25.11
C ARG A 442 7.21 5.94 -24.47
N ILE A 443 7.25 5.97 -23.14
CA ILE A 443 8.38 6.53 -22.37
C ILE A 443 9.66 5.71 -22.64
N ALA A 444 9.54 4.38 -22.73
CA ALA A 444 10.67 3.51 -23.06
C ALA A 444 11.33 3.89 -24.39
N GLY A 445 10.54 4.14 -25.44
CA GLY A 445 11.07 4.55 -26.75
C GLY A 445 11.82 5.89 -26.70
N GLN A 446 11.30 6.86 -25.93
CA GLN A 446 11.96 8.17 -25.76
C GLN A 446 13.27 8.06 -24.99
N LEU A 447 13.30 7.26 -23.92
CA LEU A 447 14.49 7.12 -23.08
C LEU A 447 15.58 6.25 -23.76
N GLN A 448 15.19 5.15 -24.42
CA GLN A 448 16.13 4.30 -25.19
C GLN A 448 16.82 5.05 -26.33
N LEU A 449 16.14 6.03 -26.94
CA LEU A 449 16.73 6.89 -27.95
C LEU A 449 17.89 7.72 -27.37
N GLN A 450 17.74 8.28 -26.16
CA GLN A 450 18.81 9.02 -25.49
C GLN A 450 20.06 8.16 -25.24
N PHE A 451 19.88 6.89 -24.88
CA PHE A 451 20.99 5.93 -24.73
C PHE A 451 21.67 5.63 -26.07
N THR A 452 20.87 5.46 -27.13
CA THR A 452 21.37 5.13 -28.48
C THR A 452 22.12 6.30 -29.11
N GLU A 453 21.68 7.53 -28.83
CA GLU A 453 22.30 8.79 -29.30
C GLU A 453 23.46 9.26 -28.42
N GLY A 454 23.81 8.56 -27.34
CA GLY A 454 24.89 8.95 -26.43
C GLY A 454 24.60 10.19 -25.58
N LYS A 455 23.32 10.56 -25.41
CA LYS A 455 22.90 11.72 -24.61
C LYS A 455 22.88 11.45 -23.11
N VAL A 456 22.81 10.18 -22.71
CA VAL A 456 22.85 9.78 -21.29
C VAL A 456 24.28 9.79 -20.78
N LYS A 457 24.52 10.55 -19.71
CA LYS A 457 25.80 10.51 -18.98
C LYS A 457 25.77 9.36 -18.01
N LYS A 458 26.84 8.56 -18.00
CA LYS A 458 26.98 7.38 -17.15
C LYS A 458 28.36 7.41 -16.49
N THR A 459 28.39 7.26 -15.18
CA THR A 459 29.63 7.13 -14.41
C THR A 459 29.63 5.78 -13.72
N TYR A 460 30.73 5.04 -13.90
CA TYR A 460 30.96 3.74 -13.28
C TYR A 460 32.16 3.82 -12.36
N LEU A 461 32.19 2.93 -11.36
CA LEU A 461 33.40 2.58 -10.63
C LEU A 461 33.88 1.21 -11.11
N ALA A 462 35.19 1.06 -11.28
CA ALA A 462 35.81 -0.22 -11.59
C ALA A 462 37.06 -0.43 -10.72
N ARG A 463 37.18 -1.58 -10.07
CA ARG A 463 38.45 -2.02 -9.46
C ARG A 463 39.16 -2.94 -10.43
N VAL A 464 40.40 -2.62 -10.77
CA VAL A 464 41.20 -3.33 -11.78
C VAL A 464 42.52 -3.82 -11.20
N HIS A 465 43.08 -4.87 -11.79
CA HIS A 465 44.45 -5.30 -11.49
C HIS A 465 45.46 -4.33 -12.13
N GLY A 466 46.56 -4.09 -11.42
CA GLY A 466 47.66 -3.23 -11.84
C GLY A 466 47.40 -1.73 -11.64
N LYS A 467 48.45 -0.94 -11.93
CA LYS A 467 48.43 0.51 -11.90
C LYS A 467 48.46 1.09 -13.33
N PRO A 468 47.51 1.95 -13.72
CA PRO A 468 47.60 2.63 -15.00
C PRO A 468 48.83 3.56 -15.03
N ALA A 469 49.42 3.72 -16.22
CA ALA A 469 50.58 4.60 -16.39
C ALA A 469 50.23 6.09 -16.26
N GLU A 470 48.99 6.46 -16.59
CA GLU A 470 48.47 7.83 -16.56
C GLU A 470 47.26 7.92 -15.63
N GLU A 471 47.10 9.07 -14.97
CA GLU A 471 45.93 9.33 -14.11
C GLU A 471 44.62 9.40 -14.90
N THR A 472 44.67 9.79 -16.17
CA THR A 472 43.50 9.84 -17.06
C THR A 472 43.89 9.28 -18.41
N PHE A 473 43.09 8.36 -18.95
CA PHE A 473 43.38 7.69 -20.23
C PHE A 473 42.08 7.29 -20.94
N ILE A 474 42.19 6.93 -22.22
CA ILE A 474 41.05 6.64 -23.11
C ILE A 474 41.32 5.36 -23.88
N CYS A 475 40.27 4.55 -24.08
CA CYS A 475 40.30 3.46 -25.05
C CYS A 475 39.23 3.69 -26.12
N GLU A 476 39.65 3.66 -27.39
CA GLU A 476 38.77 3.85 -28.55
C GLU A 476 38.68 2.61 -29.46
N THR A 477 39.26 1.48 -29.03
CA THR A 477 39.33 0.28 -29.86
C THR A 477 37.93 -0.26 -30.16
N PRO A 478 37.55 -0.42 -31.44
CA PRO A 478 36.23 -0.93 -31.81
C PRO A 478 35.96 -2.37 -31.35
N ILE A 479 34.69 -2.68 -31.09
CA ILE A 479 34.25 -4.00 -30.56
C ILE A 479 33.50 -4.79 -31.63
N GLY A 480 33.91 -6.03 -31.84
CA GLY A 480 33.30 -6.96 -32.79
C GLY A 480 31.89 -7.42 -32.38
N THR A 481 31.09 -7.83 -33.38
CA THR A 481 29.70 -8.27 -33.20
C THR A 481 29.53 -9.79 -33.15
N ALA A 482 30.61 -10.57 -33.30
CA ALA A 482 30.60 -12.02 -33.13
C ALA A 482 30.49 -12.40 -31.65
N VAL A 483 29.72 -13.44 -31.34
CA VAL A 483 29.59 -14.00 -29.97
C VAL A 483 30.47 -15.25 -29.91
N GLY A 484 31.42 -15.27 -28.98
CA GLY A 484 32.23 -16.45 -28.70
C GLY A 484 31.51 -17.48 -27.82
N PRO A 485 32.11 -18.66 -27.62
CA PRO A 485 31.47 -19.80 -26.95
C PRO A 485 30.94 -19.51 -25.54
N SER A 486 31.60 -18.61 -24.80
CA SER A 486 31.22 -18.23 -23.43
C SER A 486 30.38 -16.94 -23.37
N GLY A 487 29.81 -16.51 -24.51
CA GLY A 487 29.12 -15.22 -24.62
C GLY A 487 30.06 -14.02 -24.68
N ASN A 488 31.36 -14.27 -24.82
CA ASN A 488 32.39 -13.24 -24.92
C ASN A 488 32.35 -12.53 -26.29
N ARG A 489 32.71 -11.26 -26.29
CA ARG A 489 33.09 -10.47 -27.47
C ARG A 489 34.61 -10.36 -27.56
N ALA A 490 35.09 -9.91 -28.72
CA ALA A 490 36.48 -9.56 -28.96
C ALA A 490 36.58 -8.15 -29.57
N LEU A 491 37.73 -7.51 -29.42
CA LEU A 491 38.05 -6.29 -30.15
C LEU A 491 38.27 -6.60 -31.62
N ASP A 492 37.78 -5.73 -32.50
CA ASP A 492 37.94 -5.86 -33.95
C ASP A 492 38.23 -4.49 -34.53
N PRO A 493 39.51 -4.12 -34.68
CA PRO A 493 39.91 -2.81 -35.18
C PRO A 493 39.45 -2.52 -36.62
N ILE A 494 39.06 -3.55 -37.39
CA ILE A 494 38.78 -3.43 -38.82
C ILE A 494 37.26 -3.41 -39.08
N LYS A 495 36.51 -4.31 -38.47
CA LYS A 495 35.06 -4.48 -38.68
C LYS A 495 34.22 -4.23 -37.43
N GLY A 496 34.86 -3.90 -36.31
CA GLY A 496 34.18 -3.62 -35.05
C GLY A 496 33.37 -2.33 -35.09
N ARG A 497 32.39 -2.24 -34.19
CA ARG A 497 31.62 -1.01 -33.99
C ARG A 497 32.42 -0.05 -33.13
N ALA A 498 32.45 1.22 -33.53
CA ALA A 498 33.09 2.29 -32.76
C ALA A 498 32.65 2.27 -31.28
N ALA A 499 33.64 2.35 -30.40
CA ALA A 499 33.47 2.32 -28.96
C ALA A 499 34.49 3.27 -28.32
N ARG A 500 34.06 4.08 -27.36
CA ARG A 500 34.95 5.00 -26.60
C ARG A 500 34.62 4.95 -25.12
N THR A 501 35.65 4.80 -24.30
CA THR A 501 35.56 4.82 -22.84
C THR A 501 36.68 5.68 -22.28
N GLU A 502 36.33 6.56 -21.35
CA GLU A 502 37.27 7.45 -20.64
C GLU A 502 37.43 6.94 -19.21
N PHE A 503 38.66 6.97 -18.71
CA PHE A 503 39.04 6.43 -17.41
C PHE A 503 39.81 7.48 -16.61
N LYS A 504 39.57 7.51 -15.30
CA LYS A 504 40.33 8.32 -14.36
C LYS A 504 40.70 7.49 -13.13
N LEU A 505 41.98 7.44 -12.79
CA LEU A 505 42.48 6.85 -11.56
C LEU A 505 41.98 7.65 -10.36
N LEU A 506 41.35 6.97 -9.41
CA LEU A 506 40.91 7.55 -8.14
C LEU A 506 41.87 7.21 -7.00
N SER A 507 42.28 5.94 -6.91
CA SER A 507 43.29 5.47 -5.96
C SER A 507 43.98 4.20 -6.45
N TYR A 508 45.16 3.92 -5.91
CA TYR A 508 45.95 2.71 -6.18
C TYR A 508 46.40 2.08 -4.86
N GLN A 509 46.24 0.77 -4.74
CA GLN A 509 46.68 -0.01 -3.60
C GLN A 509 47.85 -0.92 -3.98
N GLU A 510 49.01 -0.63 -3.37
CA GLU A 510 50.21 -1.46 -3.53
C GLU A 510 50.08 -2.84 -2.88
N THR A 511 49.23 -2.98 -1.85
CA THR A 511 49.15 -4.21 -1.05
C THR A 511 48.58 -5.41 -1.82
N ASP A 512 47.66 -5.16 -2.77
CA ASP A 512 47.08 -6.19 -3.62
C ASP A 512 47.18 -5.88 -5.13
N ASP A 513 47.98 -4.87 -5.47
CA ASP A 513 48.21 -4.39 -6.83
C ASP A 513 46.91 -4.11 -7.60
N THR A 514 46.05 -3.27 -7.03
CA THR A 514 44.78 -2.88 -7.66
C THR A 514 44.56 -1.38 -7.70
N SER A 515 43.86 -0.92 -8.73
CA SER A 515 43.45 0.47 -8.89
C SER A 515 41.94 0.63 -8.86
N LEU A 516 41.45 1.68 -8.22
CA LEU A 516 40.06 2.13 -8.34
C LEU A 516 39.96 3.21 -9.42
N LEU A 517 39.09 2.98 -10.40
CA LEU A 517 38.88 3.87 -11.53
C LEU A 517 37.45 4.43 -11.55
N GLU A 518 37.33 5.73 -11.84
CA GLU A 518 36.11 6.29 -12.43
C GLU A 518 36.11 6.00 -13.92
N VAL A 519 34.98 5.51 -14.44
CA VAL A 519 34.85 5.06 -15.83
C VAL A 519 33.62 5.71 -16.48
N LYS A 520 33.83 6.37 -17.62
CA LYS A 520 32.78 7.05 -18.40
C LYS A 520 32.68 6.45 -19.80
N PRO A 521 31.76 5.50 -20.03
CA PRO A 521 31.54 4.94 -21.36
C PRO A 521 30.69 5.89 -22.22
N ILE A 522 31.33 6.52 -23.21
CA ILE A 522 30.67 7.44 -24.16
C ILE A 522 29.71 6.66 -25.07
N THR A 523 30.10 5.46 -25.49
CA THR A 523 29.26 4.51 -26.22
C THR A 523 28.69 3.41 -25.30
N GLY A 524 27.87 2.51 -25.83
CA GLY A 524 27.26 1.40 -25.07
C GLY A 524 27.30 0.06 -25.80
N ARG A 525 28.49 -0.52 -26.00
CA ARG A 525 28.63 -1.87 -26.58
C ARG A 525 28.61 -2.95 -25.49
N THR A 526 28.20 -4.16 -25.85
CA THR A 526 28.23 -5.32 -24.94
C THR A 526 29.64 -5.55 -24.41
N HIS A 527 29.79 -5.65 -23.09
CA HIS A 527 31.07 -5.84 -22.40
C HIS A 527 32.11 -4.73 -22.64
N GLN A 528 31.72 -3.53 -23.09
CA GLN A 528 32.66 -2.49 -23.53
C GLN A 528 33.74 -2.13 -22.50
N ILE A 529 33.34 -1.78 -21.27
CA ILE A 529 34.28 -1.39 -20.22
C ILE A 529 35.26 -2.54 -19.92
N ARG A 530 34.74 -3.76 -19.83
CA ARG A 530 35.50 -4.97 -19.50
C ARG A 530 36.57 -5.28 -20.55
N LEU A 531 36.21 -5.19 -21.83
CA LEU A 531 37.12 -5.41 -22.96
C LEU A 531 38.18 -4.32 -23.08
N HIS A 532 37.78 -3.06 -22.96
CA HIS A 532 38.70 -1.93 -23.04
C HIS A 532 39.77 -2.03 -21.93
N LEU A 533 39.34 -2.26 -20.69
CA LEU A 533 40.24 -2.45 -19.56
C LEU A 533 41.15 -3.68 -19.71
N GLN A 534 40.61 -4.82 -20.15
CA GLN A 534 41.43 -6.02 -20.41
C GLN A 534 42.46 -5.78 -21.52
N SER A 535 42.11 -5.07 -22.60
CA SER A 535 43.04 -4.75 -23.69
C SER A 535 44.17 -3.79 -23.30
N LEU A 536 43.94 -3.01 -22.26
CA LEU A 536 44.94 -2.11 -21.66
C LEU A 536 45.81 -2.82 -20.60
N GLY A 537 45.62 -4.13 -20.39
CA GLY A 537 46.32 -4.89 -19.35
C GLY A 537 45.83 -4.60 -17.93
N LEU A 538 44.64 -4.02 -17.77
CA LEU A 538 44.03 -3.64 -16.50
C LEU A 538 42.70 -4.39 -16.28
N PRO A 539 42.66 -5.73 -16.31
CA PRO A 539 41.40 -6.46 -16.21
C PRO A 539 40.68 -6.18 -14.89
N ILE A 540 39.34 -6.19 -14.93
CA ILE A 540 38.51 -5.95 -13.75
C ILE A 540 38.66 -7.11 -12.76
N VAL A 541 38.84 -6.76 -11.48
CA VAL A 541 38.89 -7.72 -10.38
C VAL A 541 37.58 -8.50 -10.33
N GLY A 542 37.67 -9.84 -10.35
CA GLY A 542 36.52 -10.73 -10.30
C GLY A 542 35.74 -10.88 -11.62
N ASP A 543 36.26 -10.39 -12.76
CA ASP A 543 35.63 -10.62 -14.05
C ASP A 543 35.79 -12.10 -14.50
N PRO A 544 34.69 -12.88 -14.64
CA PRO A 544 34.80 -14.30 -14.98
C PRO A 544 35.12 -14.57 -16.44
N ILE A 545 35.05 -13.57 -17.33
CA ILE A 545 35.26 -13.75 -18.77
C ILE A 545 36.60 -13.16 -19.21
N TYR A 546 36.93 -11.97 -18.71
CA TYR A 546 38.09 -11.19 -19.15
C TYR A 546 39.13 -10.94 -18.05
N GLY A 547 38.92 -11.52 -16.86
CA GLY A 547 39.85 -11.41 -15.73
C GLY A 547 41.10 -12.28 -15.88
N ASP A 548 41.97 -12.23 -14.87
CA ASP A 548 43.24 -12.96 -14.83
C ASP A 548 43.09 -14.49 -14.90
N LYS A 549 41.95 -15.00 -14.45
CA LYS A 549 41.59 -16.43 -14.49
C LYS A 549 40.27 -16.62 -15.23
N PRO A 550 40.26 -16.51 -16.56
CA PRO A 550 39.02 -16.58 -17.33
C PRO A 550 38.41 -17.98 -17.21
N ALA A 551 37.09 -18.02 -17.11
CA ALA A 551 36.33 -19.26 -17.03
C ALA A 551 36.52 -20.11 -18.30
N LYS A 552 36.57 -21.43 -18.14
CA LYS A 552 36.78 -22.37 -19.25
C LYS A 552 35.51 -22.49 -20.10
N PRO A 553 35.61 -22.92 -21.37
CA PRO A 553 34.43 -23.21 -22.18
C PRO A 553 33.49 -24.19 -21.48
N GLY A 554 32.23 -23.80 -21.30
CA GLY A 554 31.21 -24.58 -20.56
C GLY A 554 30.96 -24.10 -19.14
N ASP A 555 31.85 -23.29 -18.55
CA ASP A 555 31.63 -22.70 -17.24
C ASP A 555 30.51 -21.63 -17.30
N PRO A 556 29.71 -21.46 -16.24
CA PRO A 556 28.69 -20.43 -16.22
C PRO A 556 29.29 -19.02 -16.19
N ALA A 557 28.90 -18.18 -17.16
CA ALA A 557 29.33 -16.78 -17.19
C ALA A 557 28.77 -15.92 -16.04
N THR A 558 27.67 -16.35 -15.39
CA THR A 558 27.10 -15.68 -14.21
C THR A 558 27.72 -16.28 -12.95
N LEU A 559 28.32 -15.42 -12.13
CA LEU A 559 28.97 -15.81 -10.88
C LEU A 559 27.96 -16.44 -9.90
N PRO A 560 28.38 -17.39 -9.05
CA PRO A 560 27.61 -17.78 -7.86
C PRO A 560 27.47 -16.61 -6.88
N VAL A 561 26.37 -16.57 -6.12
CA VAL A 561 26.15 -15.53 -5.09
C VAL A 561 27.25 -15.55 -4.00
N SER A 562 27.85 -16.71 -3.74
CA SER A 562 28.93 -16.88 -2.77
C SER A 562 30.32 -16.48 -3.29
N ALA A 563 30.47 -16.21 -4.58
CA ALA A 563 31.76 -15.83 -5.16
C ALA A 563 32.02 -14.32 -4.95
N PRO A 564 33.29 -13.89 -4.86
CA PRO A 564 33.63 -12.48 -4.90
C PRO A 564 33.00 -11.78 -6.12
N PRO A 565 32.42 -10.57 -5.97
CA PRO A 565 31.74 -9.90 -7.06
C PRO A 565 32.74 -9.44 -8.13
N MET A 566 32.24 -9.27 -9.35
CA MET A 566 32.95 -8.47 -10.35
C MET A 566 32.89 -7.00 -9.91
N CYS A 567 34.05 -6.38 -9.72
CA CYS A 567 34.17 -5.03 -9.20
C CYS A 567 33.89 -3.96 -10.27
N LEU A 568 32.66 -3.95 -10.79
CA LEU A 568 32.15 -2.97 -11.74
C LEU A 568 30.74 -2.54 -11.33
N HIS A 569 30.54 -1.23 -11.12
CA HIS A 569 29.30 -0.68 -10.59
C HIS A 569 28.91 0.61 -11.33
N CYS A 570 27.65 0.70 -11.79
CA CYS A 570 27.10 1.94 -12.37
C CYS A 570 26.68 2.89 -11.24
N LEU A 571 27.54 3.86 -10.93
CA LEU A 571 27.38 4.77 -9.80
C LEU A 571 26.39 5.90 -10.09
N GLU A 572 26.43 6.48 -11.29
CA GLU A 572 25.64 7.67 -11.62
C GLU A 572 25.03 7.57 -13.03
N LEU A 573 23.79 8.02 -13.16
CA LEU A 573 23.06 8.16 -14.42
C LEU A 573 22.42 9.55 -14.50
N SER A 574 22.68 10.28 -15.58
CA SER A 574 21.99 11.53 -15.90
C SER A 574 21.33 11.47 -17.27
N PHE A 575 20.05 11.81 -17.34
CA PHE A 575 19.24 11.78 -18.56
C PHE A 575 18.10 12.79 -18.50
N ILE A 576 17.48 13.07 -19.63
CA ILE A 576 16.35 14.00 -19.73
C ILE A 576 15.07 13.23 -19.44
N LEU A 577 14.25 13.71 -18.49
CA LEU A 577 12.93 13.13 -18.23
C LEU A 577 12.00 13.33 -19.43
N PRO A 578 11.40 12.27 -19.98
CA PRO A 578 10.58 12.41 -21.17
C PRO A 578 9.28 13.21 -20.97
N GLN A 579 8.81 13.38 -19.73
CA GLN A 579 7.61 14.16 -19.41
C GLN A 579 7.88 15.66 -19.16
N SER A 580 9.01 16.04 -18.57
CA SER A 580 9.29 17.42 -18.15
C SER A 580 10.43 18.10 -18.92
N VAL A 581 11.20 17.34 -19.72
CA VAL A 581 12.41 17.82 -20.43
C VAL A 581 13.52 18.29 -19.47
N GLU A 582 13.37 18.02 -18.17
CA GLU A 582 14.37 18.32 -17.16
C GLU A 582 15.51 17.30 -17.18
N LEU A 583 16.75 17.77 -17.00
CA LEU A 583 17.90 16.91 -16.77
C LEU A 583 17.89 16.43 -15.33
N VAL A 584 17.67 15.13 -15.11
CA VAL A 584 17.74 14.51 -13.79
C VAL A 584 19.03 13.71 -13.66
N SER A 585 19.54 13.61 -12.44
CA SER A 585 20.71 12.79 -12.10
C SER A 585 20.42 11.93 -10.89
N PHE A 586 20.69 10.64 -11.01
CA PHE A 586 20.58 9.67 -9.93
C PHE A 586 21.95 9.14 -9.61
N ARG A 587 22.24 8.96 -8.32
CA ARG A 587 23.48 8.41 -7.81
C ARG A 587 23.18 7.29 -6.83
N ASP A 588 23.87 6.16 -6.99
CA ASP A 588 23.83 5.04 -6.07
C ASP A 588 24.89 5.20 -4.98
N GLU A 589 24.79 4.37 -3.94
CA GLU A 589 25.81 4.26 -2.91
C GLU A 589 27.09 3.63 -3.46
N HIS A 590 28.24 3.99 -2.89
CA HIS A 590 29.49 3.32 -3.22
C HIS A 590 29.42 1.84 -2.81
N PRO A 591 29.77 0.89 -3.70
CA PRO A 591 29.83 -0.51 -3.33
C PRO A 591 30.97 -0.75 -2.34
N VAL A 592 30.79 -1.71 -1.42
CA VAL A 592 31.73 -2.02 -0.32
C VAL A 592 33.17 -2.18 -0.81
N TRP A 593 33.37 -2.85 -1.96
CA TRP A 593 34.71 -3.08 -2.52
C TRP A 593 35.42 -1.82 -3.04
N SER A 594 34.72 -0.67 -3.11
CA SER A 594 35.26 0.62 -3.52
C SER A 594 35.56 1.58 -2.37
N ILE A 595 35.20 1.21 -1.13
CA ILE A 595 35.36 2.05 0.06
C ILE A 595 36.69 1.70 0.75
N GLY A 596 37.40 2.73 1.22
CA GLY A 596 38.64 2.57 1.99
C GLY A 596 39.87 2.24 1.16
N LEU A 597 39.85 2.57 -0.14
CA LEU A 597 40.96 2.33 -1.07
C LEU A 597 41.96 3.49 -1.16
#